data_AF-A0A2V9R4R9-F1
#
_entry.id   AF-A0A2V9R4R9-F1
#
_cell.length_a   1.000
_cell.length_b   1.000
_cell.length_c   1.000
_cell.angle_alpha   90.00
_cell.angle_beta   90.00
_cell.angle_gamma   90.00
#
_symmetry.space_group_name_H-M   'P 1'
#
loop_
_entity.id
_entity.type
_entity.pdbx_description
1 polymer ?
#
loop_
_entity_poly.entity_id
_entity_poly.type
_entity_poly.pdbx_seq_one_letter_code
_entity_poly.pdbx_strand_id
1 'polypeptide(L)'
;MTNLVTLIPWVIERLLQGEYVLETDSEGVPINLELGREHGVISVESMEEDLRAILLPVDSYLLFALKDPHSDEDTKVALTEILGTKIGSHIADQLLGADWGKIVTLVYWQIRSFGLSIGEILIRDREGISSNAGSELEDSIQINRPDALPMFTERKYARELVSLFPNMVSRAETLRLLPAVEAGPKNLATFLKEASRCFIYGHFLASLFLCRSAIETALEDRLKRAGHGKEVAEISRDKIATLLEISQKKGLIDQVIFKQADDIRKLANPAIHGSRLPDMESCRNAFDQTRGIIKHLYA
;
A
#
# COMPACT_ATOMS: atom_id res chain seq x y z
N MET A 1 -29.91 5.07 -1.16
CA MET A 1 -29.06 3.86 -1.14
C MET A 1 -27.63 4.34 -0.92
N THR A 2 -26.99 3.92 0.16
CA THR A 2 -25.67 4.45 0.54
C THR A 2 -24.59 3.89 -0.38
N ASN A 3 -23.86 4.76 -1.08
CA ASN A 3 -22.77 4.34 -1.95
C ASN A 3 -21.53 4.03 -1.09
N LEU A 4 -21.27 2.74 -0.85
CA LEU A 4 -20.13 2.29 -0.03
C LEU A 4 -18.78 2.65 -0.66
N VAL A 5 -18.69 2.76 -1.99
CA VAL A 5 -17.47 3.14 -2.71
C VAL A 5 -17.00 4.53 -2.32
N THR A 6 -17.93 5.44 -2.02
CA THR A 6 -17.60 6.81 -1.56
C THR A 6 -17.59 6.92 -0.04
N LEU A 7 -18.49 6.19 0.65
CA LEU A 7 -18.62 6.32 2.11
C LEU A 7 -17.40 5.77 2.85
N ILE A 8 -16.90 4.58 2.49
CA ILE A 8 -15.78 3.95 3.21
C ILE A 8 -14.52 4.82 3.17
N PRO A 9 -14.05 5.29 2.00
CA PRO A 9 -12.92 6.22 1.93
C PRO A 9 -13.12 7.47 2.79
N TRP A 10 -14.31 8.06 2.72
CA TRP A 10 -14.65 9.27 3.48
C TRP A 10 -14.62 9.06 5.00
N VAL A 11 -15.14 7.93 5.50
CA VAL A 11 -15.10 7.60 6.94
C VAL A 11 -13.66 7.37 7.39
N ILE A 12 -12.86 6.63 6.63
CA ILE A 12 -11.45 6.36 6.99
C ILE A 12 -10.63 7.65 7.06
N GLU A 13 -10.78 8.56 6.09
CA GLU A 13 -10.09 9.85 6.13
C GLU A 13 -10.41 10.65 7.39
N ARG A 14 -11.68 10.66 7.80
CA ARG A 14 -12.09 11.33 9.03
C ARG A 14 -11.55 10.64 10.28
N LEU A 15 -11.54 9.30 10.32
CA LEU A 15 -10.88 8.55 11.40
C LEU A 15 -9.39 8.92 11.50
N LEU A 16 -8.69 9.03 10.36
CA LEU A 16 -7.27 9.40 10.32
C LEU A 16 -7.00 10.83 10.79
N GLN A 17 -7.96 11.73 10.58
CA GLN A 17 -7.93 13.11 11.06
C GLN A 17 -8.23 13.21 12.56
N GLY A 18 -8.63 12.12 13.21
CA GLY A 18 -9.08 12.15 14.60
C GLY A 18 -10.51 12.66 14.75
N GLU A 19 -11.28 12.71 13.64
CA GLU A 19 -12.76 12.72 13.46
C GLU A 19 -13.68 12.34 14.63
N TYR A 20 -13.25 11.34 15.37
CA TYR A 20 -14.14 10.55 16.16
C TYR A 20 -13.50 10.18 17.49
N VAL A 21 -14.33 10.18 18.53
CA VAL A 21 -14.00 9.59 19.82
C VAL A 21 -14.52 8.17 19.78
N LEU A 22 -13.61 7.22 19.96
CA LEU A 22 -13.94 5.81 20.09
C LEU A 22 -14.11 5.49 21.56
N GLU A 23 -15.30 5.05 21.94
CA GLU A 23 -15.53 4.43 23.24
C GLU A 23 -15.28 2.94 23.11
N THR A 24 -14.50 2.39 24.03
CA THR A 24 -14.23 0.96 24.12
C THR A 24 -14.74 0.41 25.44
N ASP A 25 -15.08 -0.89 25.47
CA ASP A 25 -15.33 -1.59 26.72
C ASP A 25 -14.03 -1.88 27.50
N SER A 26 -14.15 -2.62 28.60
CA SER A 26 -13.01 -3.00 29.45
C SER A 26 -12.00 -3.94 28.77
N GLU A 27 -12.37 -4.56 27.65
CA GLU A 27 -11.50 -5.44 26.86
C GLU A 27 -10.88 -4.69 25.66
N GLY A 28 -11.19 -3.39 25.50
CA GLY A 28 -10.72 -2.58 24.38
C GLY A 28 -11.52 -2.76 23.10
N VAL A 29 -12.70 -3.40 23.16
CA VAL A 29 -13.57 -3.60 22.00
C VAL A 29 -14.35 -2.31 21.72
N PRO A 30 -14.36 -1.80 20.48
CA PRO A 30 -15.19 -0.66 20.07
C PRO A 30 -16.68 -0.86 20.40
N ILE A 31 -17.27 0.02 21.20
CA ILE A 31 -18.70 0.01 21.54
C ILE A 31 -19.47 1.19 20.97
N ASN A 32 -18.79 2.33 20.77
CA ASN A 32 -19.40 3.53 20.21
C ASN A 32 -18.34 4.36 19.47
N LEU A 33 -18.79 5.07 18.43
CA LEU A 33 -17.95 5.98 17.65
C LEU A 33 -18.72 7.28 17.44
N GLU A 34 -18.41 8.31 18.22
CA GLU A 34 -19.07 9.60 18.16
C GLU A 34 -18.16 10.63 17.50
N LEU A 35 -18.75 11.60 16.78
CA LEU A 35 -18.02 12.80 16.39
C LEU A 35 -17.55 13.49 17.67
N GLY A 36 -16.25 13.75 17.78
CA GLY A 36 -15.72 14.48 18.91
C GLY A 36 -16.37 15.86 18.98
N ARG A 37 -16.78 16.28 20.18
CA ARG A 37 -17.41 17.60 20.36
C ARG A 37 -16.43 18.77 20.16
N GLU A 38 -15.13 18.49 20.09
CA GLU A 38 -14.04 19.45 20.05
C GLU A 38 -13.31 19.52 18.70
N HIS A 39 -13.91 18.97 17.64
CA HIS A 39 -13.28 18.91 16.32
C HIS A 39 -12.82 20.27 15.82
N GLY A 40 -11.48 20.45 15.86
CA GLY A 40 -10.77 21.64 15.41
C GLY A 40 -9.98 22.39 16.49
N VAL A 41 -10.21 22.12 17.79
CA VAL A 41 -9.55 22.87 18.88
C VAL A 41 -8.97 21.89 19.90
N ILE A 42 -7.80 21.34 19.61
CA ILE A 42 -6.97 20.72 20.65
C ILE A 42 -6.62 21.86 21.64
N SER A 43 -6.87 21.67 22.93
CA SER A 43 -6.56 22.71 23.91
C SER A 43 -5.04 22.93 23.99
N VAL A 44 -4.62 24.13 24.39
CA VAL A 44 -3.18 24.42 24.58
C VAL A 44 -2.58 23.46 25.61
N GLU A 45 -3.32 23.11 26.65
CA GLU A 45 -2.90 22.15 27.69
C GLU A 45 -2.64 20.76 27.10
N SER A 46 -3.53 20.26 26.23
CA SER A 46 -3.32 18.97 25.57
C SER A 46 -2.12 19.01 24.62
N MET A 47 -1.92 20.11 23.89
CA MET A 47 -0.72 20.28 23.06
C MET A 47 0.56 20.33 23.90
N GLU A 48 0.53 20.98 25.07
CA GLU A 48 1.66 21.00 26.01
C GLU A 48 2.01 19.59 26.49
N GLU A 49 1.02 18.80 26.91
CA GLU A 49 1.23 17.41 27.36
C GLU A 49 1.86 16.56 26.26
N ASP A 50 1.32 16.64 25.04
CA ASP A 50 1.87 15.95 23.87
C ASP A 50 3.31 16.38 23.59
N LEU A 51 3.60 17.69 23.55
CA LEU A 51 4.95 18.20 23.25
C LEU A 51 5.97 17.76 24.30
N ARG A 52 5.60 17.68 25.59
CA ARG A 52 6.47 17.13 26.64
C ARG A 52 6.81 15.68 26.41
N ALA A 53 5.88 14.90 25.85
CA ALA A 53 6.09 13.49 25.54
C ALA A 53 6.88 13.28 24.23
N ILE A 54 6.80 14.21 23.28
CA ILE A 54 7.40 14.07 21.94
C ILE A 54 8.82 14.65 21.87
N LEU A 55 9.08 15.79 22.52
CA LEU A 55 10.35 16.51 22.41
C LEU A 55 11.46 15.85 23.23
N LEU A 56 12.71 15.98 22.76
CA LEU A 56 13.86 15.62 23.59
C LEU A 56 13.86 16.47 24.87
N PRO A 57 14.44 15.98 25.99
CA PRO A 57 14.43 16.73 27.26
C PRO A 57 14.98 18.16 27.14
N VAL A 58 16.02 18.36 26.31
CA VAL A 58 16.62 19.68 26.06
C VAL A 58 15.66 20.57 25.27
N ASP A 59 15.07 20.07 24.19
CA ASP A 59 14.12 20.79 23.35
C ASP A 59 12.84 21.15 24.10
N SER A 60 12.36 20.24 24.94
CA SER A 60 11.23 20.45 25.84
C SER A 60 11.54 21.59 26.81
N TYR A 61 12.69 21.55 27.49
CA TYR A 61 13.11 22.63 28.38
C TYR A 61 13.17 23.99 27.67
N LEU A 62 13.79 24.04 26.48
CA LEU A 62 13.90 25.27 25.68
C LEU A 62 12.53 25.82 25.28
N LEU A 63 11.61 24.96 24.85
CA LEU A 63 10.27 25.37 24.47
C LEU A 63 9.50 25.92 25.68
N PHE A 64 9.46 25.17 26.79
CA PHE A 64 8.66 25.52 27.96
C PHE A 64 9.21 26.72 28.74
N ALA A 65 10.48 27.08 28.56
CA ALA A 65 11.04 28.34 29.07
C ALA A 65 10.36 29.57 28.46
N LEU A 66 9.77 29.46 27.25
CA LEU A 66 9.02 30.55 26.60
C LEU A 66 7.62 30.77 27.23
N LYS A 67 7.22 29.98 28.22
CA LYS A 67 5.95 30.19 28.94
C LYS A 67 6.01 31.40 29.88
N ASP A 68 7.20 31.71 30.38
CA ASP A 68 7.49 32.91 31.17
C ASP A 68 7.78 34.12 30.26
N PRO A 69 7.81 35.36 30.80
CA PRO A 69 8.18 36.53 30.00
C PRO A 69 9.55 36.36 29.33
N HIS A 70 9.58 36.46 28.02
CA HIS A 70 10.75 36.21 27.18
C HIS A 70 10.90 37.31 26.12
N SER A 71 12.09 37.42 25.53
CA SER A 71 12.33 38.31 24.39
C SER A 71 12.09 37.58 23.07
N ASP A 72 11.85 38.35 21.99
CA ASP A 72 11.75 37.81 20.64
C ASP A 72 13.01 37.02 20.20
N GLU A 73 14.17 37.40 20.73
CA GLU A 73 15.43 36.68 20.48
C GLU A 73 15.43 35.30 21.14
N ASP A 74 14.86 35.17 22.34
CA ASP A 74 14.74 33.89 23.05
C ASP A 74 13.84 32.93 22.26
N THR A 75 12.71 33.42 21.72
CA THR A 75 11.82 32.65 20.83
C THR A 75 12.58 32.16 19.60
N LYS A 76 13.38 33.04 18.98
CA LYS A 76 14.14 32.70 17.78
C LYS A 76 15.21 31.65 18.04
N VAL A 77 15.95 31.76 19.14
CA VAL A 77 16.97 30.78 19.54
C VAL A 77 16.30 29.43 19.82
N ALA A 78 15.26 29.41 20.65
CA ALA A 78 14.57 28.17 21.03
C ALA A 78 14.01 27.44 19.80
N LEU A 79 13.28 28.14 18.92
CA LEU A 79 12.67 27.51 17.75
C LEU A 79 13.69 27.09 16.69
N THR A 80 14.79 27.82 16.56
CA THR A 80 15.93 27.44 15.70
C THR A 80 16.59 26.16 16.17
N GLU A 81 16.74 25.97 17.48
CA GLU A 81 17.30 24.76 18.05
C GLU A 81 16.35 23.56 17.86
N ILE A 82 15.07 23.74 18.20
CA ILE A 82 14.06 22.67 18.17
C ILE A 82 13.73 22.21 16.74
N LEU A 83 13.57 23.15 15.80
CA LEU A 83 13.08 22.88 14.44
C LEU A 83 14.18 22.97 13.37
N GLY A 84 15.41 23.27 13.79
CA GLY A 84 16.55 23.52 12.90
C GLY A 84 16.55 24.91 12.28
N THR A 85 17.73 25.35 11.85
CA THR A 85 18.01 26.73 11.39
C THR A 85 17.06 27.27 10.32
N LYS A 86 16.69 26.46 9.32
CA LYS A 86 15.87 26.92 8.21
C LYS A 86 14.39 27.05 8.55
N ILE A 87 13.82 26.06 9.26
CA ILE A 87 12.40 26.02 9.61
C ILE A 87 12.15 26.87 10.86
N GLY A 88 12.99 26.72 11.88
CA GLY A 88 12.89 27.43 13.14
C GLY A 88 13.00 28.94 13.00
N SER A 89 13.94 29.44 12.19
CA SER A 89 14.04 30.90 11.93
C SER A 89 12.81 31.44 11.21
N HIS A 90 12.32 30.74 10.19
CA HIS A 90 11.12 31.14 9.44
C HIS A 90 9.86 31.18 10.33
N ILE A 91 9.74 30.24 11.25
CA ILE A 91 8.62 30.17 12.19
C ILE A 91 8.77 31.23 13.29
N ALA A 92 9.97 31.44 13.81
CA ALA A 92 10.22 32.47 14.82
C ALA A 92 9.84 33.86 14.32
N ASP A 93 10.16 34.19 13.07
CA ASP A 93 9.79 35.47 12.45
C ASP A 93 8.25 35.65 12.37
N GLN A 94 7.47 34.56 12.34
CA GLN A 94 6.00 34.60 12.37
C GLN A 94 5.41 34.71 13.79
N LEU A 95 6.23 34.51 14.83
CA LEU A 95 5.81 34.43 16.23
C LEU A 95 6.34 35.58 17.09
N LEU A 96 6.88 36.63 16.48
CA LEU A 96 7.34 37.83 17.20
C LEU A 96 6.18 38.45 18.00
N GLY A 97 6.38 38.62 19.32
CA GLY A 97 5.35 39.07 20.26
C GLY A 97 4.13 38.17 20.40
N ALA A 98 4.19 36.91 19.95
CA ALA A 98 3.11 35.95 20.12
C ALA A 98 2.97 35.50 21.59
N ASP A 99 1.73 35.25 22.02
CA ASP A 99 1.51 34.60 23.31
C ASP A 99 1.92 33.11 23.28
N TRP A 100 2.11 32.55 24.47
CA TRP A 100 2.47 31.14 24.66
C TRP A 100 1.53 30.18 23.93
N GLY A 101 0.22 30.45 23.93
CA GLY A 101 -0.76 29.60 23.26
C GLY A 101 -0.52 29.48 21.76
N LYS A 102 -0.21 30.60 21.10
CA LYS A 102 0.16 30.62 19.67
C LYS A 102 1.49 29.92 19.40
N ILE A 103 2.49 30.11 20.26
CA ILE A 103 3.81 29.46 20.12
C ILE A 103 3.63 27.94 20.20
N VAL A 104 3.00 27.43 21.26
CA VAL A 104 2.73 25.99 21.45
C VAL A 104 1.94 25.43 20.29
N THR A 105 0.89 26.12 19.87
CA THR A 105 0.04 25.66 18.76
C THR A 105 0.84 25.46 17.48
N LEU A 106 1.63 26.46 17.10
CA LEU A 106 2.37 26.41 15.85
C LEU A 106 3.49 25.34 15.91
N VAL A 107 4.23 25.27 17.02
CA VAL A 107 5.27 24.25 17.24
C VAL A 107 4.67 22.84 17.22
N TYR A 108 3.55 22.63 17.90
CA TYR A 108 2.81 21.37 17.89
C TYR A 108 2.47 20.91 16.48
N TRP A 109 1.84 21.77 15.69
CA TRP A 109 1.46 21.43 14.32
C TRP A 109 2.65 21.19 13.41
N GLN A 110 3.74 21.95 13.59
CA GLN A 110 4.95 21.75 12.81
C GLN A 110 5.60 20.40 13.11
N ILE A 111 5.77 20.05 14.39
CA ILE A 111 6.34 18.77 14.82
C ILE A 111 5.44 17.62 14.38
N ARG A 112 4.13 17.76 14.55
CA ARG A 112 3.16 16.74 14.13
C ARG A 112 3.20 16.53 12.61
N SER A 113 3.22 17.61 11.83
CA SER A 113 3.33 17.52 10.36
C SER A 113 4.66 16.90 9.92
N PHE A 114 5.76 17.26 10.58
CA PHE A 114 7.08 16.72 10.29
C PHE A 114 7.17 15.23 10.64
N GLY A 115 6.66 14.85 11.81
CA GLY A 115 6.59 13.45 12.25
C GLY A 115 5.75 12.58 11.31
N LEU A 116 4.64 13.10 10.78
CA LEU A 116 3.85 12.41 9.77
C LEU A 116 4.64 12.17 8.47
N SER A 117 5.37 13.18 7.98
CA SER A 117 6.21 13.04 6.77
C SER A 117 7.36 12.04 6.96
N ILE A 118 8.02 12.06 8.13
CA ILE A 118 9.04 11.08 8.47
C ILE A 118 8.44 9.68 8.57
N GLY A 119 7.28 9.54 9.23
CA GLY A 119 6.58 8.28 9.34
C GLY A 119 6.29 7.65 7.98
N GLU A 120 5.81 8.43 7.02
CA GLU A 120 5.57 7.92 5.65
C GLU A 120 6.84 7.44 4.96
N ILE A 121 7.95 8.18 5.08
CA ILE A 121 9.25 7.79 4.52
C ILE A 121 9.71 6.47 5.16
N LEU A 122 9.65 6.39 6.48
CA LEU A 122 10.12 5.23 7.23
C LEU A 122 9.34 3.95 6.89
N ILE A 123 8.01 4.03 6.87
CA ILE A 123 7.18 2.86 6.54
C ILE A 123 7.31 2.50 5.06
N ARG A 124 7.59 3.45 4.16
CA ARG A 124 7.95 3.11 2.77
C ARG A 124 9.27 2.37 2.69
N ASP A 125 10.29 2.83 3.42
CA ASP A 125 11.62 2.22 3.38
C ASP A 125 11.59 0.80 3.98
N ARG A 126 10.65 0.49 4.89
CA ARG A 126 10.36 -0.87 5.39
C ARG A 126 9.86 -1.86 4.32
N GLU A 127 9.25 -1.39 3.24
CA GLU A 127 8.82 -2.25 2.13
C GLU A 127 9.95 -2.58 1.16
N GLY A 128 11.07 -1.87 1.27
CA GLY A 128 12.21 -1.98 0.36
C GLY A 128 13.53 -2.16 1.10
N ILE A 129 14.59 -1.57 0.51
CA ILE A 129 15.92 -1.52 1.11
C ILE A 129 16.10 -0.13 1.72
N SER A 130 16.32 -0.08 3.03
CA SER A 130 16.55 1.17 3.77
C SER A 130 18.04 1.54 3.81
N SER A 131 18.32 2.80 4.14
CA SER A 131 19.66 3.30 4.45
C SER A 131 20.02 3.09 5.92
N ASN A 132 21.31 3.13 6.25
CA ASN A 132 21.76 3.07 7.67
C ASN A 132 21.11 4.17 8.52
N ALA A 133 21.01 5.39 7.98
CA ALA A 133 20.34 6.50 8.66
C ALA A 133 18.85 6.24 8.92
N GLY A 134 18.17 5.55 8.00
CA GLY A 134 16.78 5.11 8.20
C GLY A 134 16.65 4.07 9.30
N SER A 135 17.59 3.14 9.39
CA SER A 135 17.65 2.15 10.48
C SER A 135 17.89 2.80 11.84
N GLU A 136 18.88 3.69 11.94
CA GLU A 136 19.20 4.42 13.18
C GLU A 136 18.00 5.27 13.66
N LEU A 137 17.30 5.90 12.72
CA LEU A 137 16.08 6.65 13.01
C LEU A 137 14.96 5.73 13.50
N GLU A 138 14.76 4.57 12.89
CA GLU A 138 13.78 3.59 13.35
C GLU A 138 14.08 3.14 14.79
N ASP A 139 15.33 2.77 15.07
CA ASP A 139 15.77 2.34 16.41
C ASP A 139 15.52 3.43 17.46
N SER A 140 15.86 4.69 17.12
CA SER A 140 15.59 5.84 17.98
C SER A 140 14.09 6.02 18.25
N ILE A 141 13.23 5.86 17.23
CA ILE A 141 11.78 5.94 17.42
C ILE A 141 11.28 4.77 18.27
N GLN A 142 11.77 3.54 18.06
CA GLN A 142 11.36 2.39 18.88
C GLN A 142 11.68 2.59 20.36
N ILE A 143 12.84 3.16 20.67
CA ILE A 143 13.30 3.40 22.05
C ILE A 143 12.51 4.54 22.69
N ASN A 144 12.39 5.67 21.98
CA ASN A 144 11.87 6.90 22.57
C ASN A 144 10.34 7.02 22.45
N ARG A 145 9.74 6.37 21.44
CA ARG A 145 8.33 6.49 21.03
C ARG A 145 7.79 5.17 20.47
N PRO A 146 7.65 4.12 21.31
CA PRO A 146 7.21 2.80 20.88
C PRO A 146 5.80 2.78 20.25
N ASP A 147 4.97 3.78 20.55
CA ASP A 147 3.64 4.00 19.98
C ASP A 147 3.66 4.56 18.55
N ALA A 148 4.72 5.28 18.17
CA ALA A 148 4.75 6.03 16.93
C ALA A 148 4.81 5.15 15.67
N LEU A 149 5.57 4.05 15.69
CA LEU A 149 5.69 3.16 14.52
C LEU A 149 4.40 2.42 14.18
N PRO A 150 3.68 1.81 15.14
CA PRO A 150 2.34 1.30 14.88
C PRO A 150 1.43 2.38 14.28
N MET A 151 1.38 3.56 14.89
CA MET A 151 0.55 4.68 14.42
C MET A 151 0.90 5.10 12.98
N PHE A 152 2.19 5.22 12.63
CA PHE A 152 2.60 5.55 11.26
C PHE A 152 2.23 4.45 10.27
N THR A 153 2.40 3.19 10.67
CA THR A 153 2.06 2.01 9.85
C THR A 153 0.56 1.97 9.56
N GLU A 154 -0.27 2.10 10.59
CA GLU A 154 -1.74 2.14 10.49
C GLU A 154 -2.20 3.28 9.59
N ARG A 155 -1.68 4.49 9.81
CA ARG A 155 -2.03 5.66 8.99
C ARG A 155 -1.68 5.48 7.53
N LYS A 156 -0.47 4.99 7.22
CA LYS A 156 -0.05 4.74 5.83
C LYS A 156 -1.03 3.78 5.15
N TYR A 157 -1.24 2.60 5.72
CA TYR A 157 -2.06 1.57 5.08
C TYR A 157 -3.55 1.93 5.02
N ALA A 158 -4.06 2.71 5.98
CA ALA A 158 -5.40 3.26 5.91
C ALA A 158 -5.56 4.24 4.73
N ARG A 159 -4.59 5.14 4.49
CA ARG A 159 -4.58 6.03 3.31
C ARG A 159 -4.45 5.26 2.01
N GLU A 160 -3.60 4.24 1.98
CA GLU A 160 -3.50 3.36 0.81
C GLU A 160 -4.84 2.70 0.53
N LEU A 161 -5.53 2.18 1.55
CA LEU A 161 -6.85 1.56 1.42
C LEU A 161 -7.89 2.56 0.90
N VAL A 162 -7.90 3.80 1.38
CA VAL A 162 -8.75 4.89 0.88
C VAL A 162 -8.56 5.08 -0.63
N SER A 163 -7.33 5.13 -1.09
CA SER A 163 -7.00 5.32 -2.52
C SER A 163 -7.30 4.07 -3.35
N LEU A 164 -7.13 2.88 -2.75
CA LEU A 164 -7.20 1.59 -3.44
C LEU A 164 -8.64 1.09 -3.56
N PHE A 165 -9.48 1.33 -2.57
CA PHE A 165 -10.81 0.73 -2.46
C PHE A 165 -11.72 1.03 -3.67
N PRO A 166 -11.87 2.28 -4.16
CA PRO A 166 -12.67 2.54 -5.35
C PRO A 166 -12.14 1.80 -6.59
N ASN A 167 -10.82 1.73 -6.73
CA ASN A 167 -10.17 1.03 -7.83
C ASN A 167 -10.36 -0.49 -7.74
N MET A 168 -10.39 -1.07 -6.53
CA MET A 168 -10.70 -2.49 -6.33
C MET A 168 -12.12 -2.81 -6.81
N VAL A 169 -13.10 -2.02 -6.38
CA VAL A 169 -14.50 -2.22 -6.76
C VAL A 169 -14.66 -2.09 -8.27
N SER A 170 -14.13 -1.01 -8.86
CA SER A 170 -14.18 -0.80 -10.31
C SER A 170 -13.59 -1.97 -11.09
N ARG A 171 -12.44 -2.52 -10.67
CA ARG A 171 -11.83 -3.68 -11.31
C ARG A 171 -12.60 -4.97 -11.10
N ALA A 172 -13.22 -5.16 -9.94
CA ALA A 172 -14.05 -6.34 -9.69
C ALA A 172 -15.30 -6.33 -10.60
N GLU A 173 -15.89 -5.16 -10.83
CA GLU A 173 -17.06 -4.98 -11.70
C GLU A 173 -16.76 -5.29 -13.19
N THR A 174 -15.52 -5.12 -13.65
CA THR A 174 -15.15 -5.50 -15.02
C THR A 174 -15.03 -7.02 -15.22
N LEU A 175 -14.92 -7.79 -14.14
CA LEU A 175 -14.77 -9.24 -14.22
C LEU A 175 -16.11 -9.91 -14.53
N ARG A 176 -16.16 -10.60 -15.66
CA ARG A 176 -17.28 -11.50 -15.98
C ARG A 176 -17.04 -12.89 -15.40
N LEU A 177 -18.09 -13.66 -15.17
CA LEU A 177 -17.92 -15.09 -14.89
C LEU A 177 -17.26 -15.77 -16.09
N LEU A 178 -16.35 -16.71 -15.81
CA LEU A 178 -15.69 -17.50 -16.83
C LEU A 178 -16.41 -18.86 -16.92
N PRO A 179 -17.34 -19.05 -17.88
CA PRO A 179 -18.01 -20.32 -18.03
C PRO A 179 -16.99 -21.35 -18.52
N ALA A 180 -16.88 -22.47 -17.81
CA ALA A 180 -16.13 -23.64 -18.26
C ALA A 180 -17.13 -24.78 -18.49
N VAL A 181 -17.12 -25.36 -19.68
CA VAL A 181 -17.93 -26.54 -20.01
C VAL A 181 -17.30 -27.79 -19.39
N GLU A 182 -15.97 -27.83 -19.35
CA GLU A 182 -15.21 -28.89 -18.71
C GLU A 182 -14.58 -28.41 -17.38
N ALA A 183 -14.60 -29.29 -16.37
CA ALA A 183 -13.87 -29.04 -15.14
C ALA A 183 -12.34 -29.06 -15.38
N GLY A 184 -11.66 -27.96 -15.09
CA GLY A 184 -10.20 -27.88 -15.09
C GLY A 184 -9.56 -28.49 -13.83
N PRO A 185 -8.22 -28.65 -13.81
CA PRO A 185 -7.51 -29.15 -12.65
C PRO A 185 -7.59 -28.15 -11.49
N LYS A 186 -7.57 -28.63 -10.24
CA LYS A 186 -7.69 -27.78 -9.03
C LYS A 186 -6.67 -26.63 -9.00
N ASN A 187 -5.44 -26.90 -9.40
CA ASN A 187 -4.36 -25.90 -9.39
C ASN A 187 -4.63 -24.74 -10.38
N LEU A 188 -5.27 -25.02 -11.52
CA LEU A 188 -5.66 -23.97 -12.48
C LEU A 188 -6.67 -23.01 -11.85
N ALA A 189 -7.69 -23.55 -11.17
CA ALA A 189 -8.69 -22.74 -10.48
C ALA A 189 -8.04 -21.86 -9.39
N THR A 190 -7.08 -22.40 -8.64
CA THR A 190 -6.30 -21.64 -7.66
C THR A 190 -5.52 -20.52 -8.32
N PHE A 191 -4.76 -20.78 -9.38
CA PHE A 191 -3.99 -19.74 -10.07
C PHE A 191 -4.88 -18.63 -10.65
N LEU A 192 -6.02 -18.97 -11.24
CA LEU A 192 -6.95 -17.96 -11.78
C LEU A 192 -7.61 -17.12 -10.69
N LYS A 193 -7.94 -17.75 -9.55
CA LYS A 193 -8.50 -17.04 -8.38
C LYS A 193 -7.47 -16.06 -7.82
N GLU A 194 -6.23 -16.50 -7.62
CA GLU A 194 -5.18 -15.62 -7.11
C GLU A 194 -4.78 -14.54 -8.13
N ALA A 195 -4.72 -14.86 -9.42
CA ALA A 195 -4.48 -13.86 -10.46
C ALA A 195 -5.57 -12.77 -10.43
N SER A 196 -6.83 -13.17 -10.32
CA SER A 196 -7.96 -12.24 -10.23
C SER A 196 -7.88 -11.38 -8.96
N ARG A 197 -7.50 -11.96 -7.82
CA ARG A 197 -7.23 -11.20 -6.59
C ARG A 197 -6.11 -10.19 -6.79
N CYS A 198 -4.94 -10.61 -7.28
CA CYS A 198 -3.84 -9.71 -7.57
C CYS A 198 -4.25 -8.57 -8.51
N PHE A 199 -5.02 -8.85 -9.57
CA PHE A 199 -5.58 -7.84 -10.46
C PHE A 199 -6.50 -6.84 -9.72
N ILE A 200 -7.45 -7.33 -8.92
CA ILE A 200 -8.39 -6.53 -8.13
C ILE A 200 -7.65 -5.64 -7.13
N TYR A 201 -6.62 -6.16 -6.45
CA TYR A 201 -5.85 -5.41 -5.44
C TYR A 201 -4.73 -4.55 -6.04
N GLY A 202 -4.40 -4.69 -7.34
CA GLY A 202 -3.38 -3.85 -8.01
C GLY A 202 -1.98 -4.38 -8.02
N HIS A 203 -1.80 -5.62 -7.61
CA HIS A 203 -0.56 -6.36 -7.75
C HIS A 203 -0.43 -6.93 -9.17
N PHE A 204 -0.36 -6.05 -10.18
CA PHE A 204 -0.41 -6.45 -11.59
C PHE A 204 0.74 -7.36 -12.01
N LEU A 205 1.93 -7.16 -11.45
CA LEU A 205 3.09 -8.02 -11.71
C LEU A 205 2.86 -9.46 -11.19
N ALA A 206 2.35 -9.59 -9.97
CA ALA A 206 1.98 -10.89 -9.40
C ALA A 206 0.85 -11.55 -10.20
N SER A 207 -0.14 -10.76 -10.63
CA SER A 207 -1.21 -11.22 -11.53
C SER A 207 -0.63 -11.79 -12.83
N LEU A 208 0.34 -11.13 -13.45
CA LEU A 208 1.00 -11.59 -14.67
C LEU A 208 1.70 -12.94 -14.47
N PHE A 209 2.40 -13.13 -13.34
CA PHE A 209 3.07 -14.39 -13.04
C PHE A 209 2.08 -15.54 -12.85
N LEU A 210 0.98 -15.28 -12.13
CA LEU A 210 -0.09 -16.25 -11.93
C LEU A 210 -0.82 -16.58 -13.25
N CYS A 211 -1.00 -15.60 -14.13
CA CYS A 211 -1.52 -15.80 -15.48
C CYS A 211 -0.65 -16.76 -16.30
N ARG A 212 0.67 -16.56 -16.32
CA ARG A 212 1.62 -17.46 -16.98
C ARG A 212 1.49 -18.89 -16.43
N SER A 213 1.44 -19.05 -15.11
CA SER A 213 1.28 -20.35 -14.45
C SER A 213 -0.07 -21.02 -14.76
N ALA A 214 -1.14 -20.24 -14.86
CA ALA A 214 -2.46 -20.73 -15.26
C ALA A 214 -2.44 -21.27 -16.70
N ILE A 215 -1.84 -20.53 -17.65
CA ILE A 215 -1.69 -20.97 -19.05
C ILE A 215 -0.88 -22.25 -19.13
N GLU A 216 0.27 -22.32 -18.45
CA GLU A 216 1.12 -23.51 -18.44
C GLU A 216 0.34 -24.74 -17.92
N THR A 217 -0.38 -24.58 -16.81
CA THR A 217 -1.18 -25.64 -16.19
C THR A 217 -2.32 -26.09 -17.11
N ALA A 218 -2.98 -25.15 -17.78
CA ALA A 218 -4.08 -25.45 -18.70
C ALA A 218 -3.61 -26.22 -19.93
N LEU A 219 -2.52 -25.78 -20.58
CA LEU A 219 -1.96 -26.47 -21.75
C LEU A 219 -1.50 -27.89 -21.40
N GLU A 220 -0.84 -28.04 -20.24
CA GLU A 220 -0.41 -29.35 -19.73
C GLU A 220 -1.60 -30.30 -19.52
N ASP A 221 -2.68 -29.83 -18.89
CA ASP A 221 -3.91 -30.63 -18.69
C ASP A 221 -4.56 -30.99 -20.02
N ARG A 222 -4.71 -30.04 -20.95
CA ARG A 222 -5.32 -30.31 -22.27
C ARG A 222 -4.52 -31.31 -23.10
N LEU A 223 -3.19 -31.17 -23.14
CA LEU A 223 -2.33 -32.13 -23.82
C LEU A 223 -2.41 -33.53 -23.20
N LYS A 224 -2.44 -33.63 -21.87
CA LYS A 224 -2.60 -34.92 -21.18
C LYS A 224 -3.96 -35.56 -21.49
N ARG A 225 -5.05 -34.80 -21.46
CA ARG A 225 -6.40 -35.28 -21.81
C ARG A 225 -6.51 -35.71 -23.28
N ALA A 226 -5.78 -35.05 -24.17
CA ALA A 226 -5.68 -35.42 -25.58
C ALA A 226 -4.76 -36.63 -25.85
N GLY A 227 -4.20 -37.27 -24.80
CA GLY A 227 -3.36 -38.47 -24.94
C GLY A 227 -1.86 -38.18 -25.14
N HIS A 228 -1.42 -36.93 -25.04
CA HIS A 228 -0.01 -36.51 -25.23
C HIS A 228 0.79 -36.47 -23.93
N GLY A 229 0.37 -37.22 -22.90
CA GLY A 229 1.02 -37.17 -21.57
C GLY A 229 2.50 -37.56 -21.56
N LYS A 230 2.95 -38.43 -22.47
CA LYS A 230 4.37 -38.78 -22.62
C LYS A 230 5.20 -37.61 -23.13
N GLU A 231 4.74 -36.96 -24.20
CA GLU A 231 5.41 -35.77 -24.77
C GLU A 231 5.54 -34.67 -23.71
N VAL A 232 4.50 -34.48 -22.90
CA VAL A 232 4.51 -33.52 -21.78
C VAL A 232 5.52 -33.89 -20.69
N ALA A 233 5.66 -35.17 -20.35
CA ALA A 233 6.58 -35.65 -19.32
C ALA A 233 8.06 -35.54 -19.74
N GLU A 234 8.35 -35.53 -21.04
CA GLU A 234 9.70 -35.42 -21.59
C GLU A 234 10.21 -33.97 -21.69
N ILE A 235 9.35 -32.98 -21.42
CA ILE A 235 9.72 -31.56 -21.45
C ILE A 235 10.67 -31.23 -20.30
N SER A 236 11.91 -30.86 -20.63
CA SER A 236 12.97 -30.60 -19.64
C SER A 236 13.39 -29.14 -19.52
N ARG A 237 13.13 -28.30 -20.54
CA ARG A 237 13.51 -26.87 -20.58
C ARG A 237 12.42 -26.04 -21.25
N ASP A 238 12.36 -24.76 -20.89
CA ASP A 238 11.38 -23.75 -21.37
C ASP A 238 9.96 -24.33 -21.52
N LYS A 239 9.47 -24.89 -20.41
CA LYS A 239 8.29 -25.77 -20.41
C LYS A 239 7.09 -25.15 -21.11
N ILE A 240 6.78 -23.88 -20.82
CA ILE A 240 5.64 -23.20 -21.41
C ILE A 240 5.80 -22.97 -22.92
N ALA A 241 7.00 -22.63 -23.42
CA ALA A 241 7.22 -22.46 -24.86
C ALA A 241 7.02 -23.80 -25.59
N THR A 242 7.60 -24.88 -25.08
CA THR A 242 7.42 -26.22 -25.65
C THR A 242 5.95 -26.67 -25.59
N LEU A 243 5.24 -26.41 -24.49
CA LEU A 243 3.81 -26.72 -24.38
C LEU A 243 2.98 -25.97 -25.43
N LEU A 244 3.30 -24.70 -25.72
CA LEU A 244 2.63 -23.90 -26.73
C LEU A 244 2.84 -24.48 -28.14
N GLU A 245 4.09 -24.79 -28.49
CA GLU A 245 4.45 -25.37 -29.78
C GLU A 245 3.76 -26.72 -30.01
N ILE A 246 3.77 -27.61 -29.01
CA ILE A 246 3.09 -28.90 -29.09
C ILE A 246 1.58 -28.67 -29.21
N SER A 247 0.99 -27.84 -28.35
CA SER A 247 -0.47 -27.59 -28.37
C SER A 247 -0.94 -27.07 -29.72
N GLN A 248 -0.19 -26.16 -30.34
CA GLN A 248 -0.48 -25.67 -31.67
C GLN A 248 -0.34 -26.77 -32.74
N LYS A 249 0.76 -27.52 -32.73
CA LYS A 249 1.01 -28.62 -33.68
C LYS A 249 -0.07 -29.71 -33.60
N LYS A 250 -0.62 -29.97 -32.41
CA LYS A 250 -1.70 -30.93 -32.19
C LYS A 250 -3.10 -30.34 -32.43
N GLY A 251 -3.20 -29.06 -32.80
CA GLY A 251 -4.47 -28.39 -33.08
C GLY A 251 -5.33 -28.13 -31.84
N LEU A 252 -4.75 -28.14 -30.63
CA LEU A 252 -5.47 -27.80 -29.40
C LEU A 252 -5.68 -26.29 -29.23
N ILE A 253 -4.84 -25.48 -29.90
CA ILE A 253 -4.94 -24.03 -29.96
C ILE A 253 -4.67 -23.57 -31.39
N ASP A 254 -5.31 -22.48 -31.79
CA ASP A 254 -5.04 -21.81 -33.06
C ASP A 254 -3.85 -20.84 -32.97
N GLN A 255 -3.49 -20.24 -34.12
CA GLN A 255 -2.40 -19.27 -34.20
C GLN A 255 -2.64 -18.00 -33.37
N VAL A 256 -3.90 -17.62 -33.14
CA VAL A 256 -4.25 -16.42 -32.37
C VAL A 256 -4.02 -16.67 -30.89
N ILE A 257 -4.54 -17.79 -30.36
CA ILE A 257 -4.35 -18.22 -28.97
C ILE A 257 -2.87 -18.49 -28.70
N PHE A 258 -2.16 -19.12 -29.63
CA PHE A 258 -0.71 -19.31 -29.53
C PHE A 258 0.01 -17.97 -29.36
N LYS A 259 -0.29 -16.98 -30.22
CA LYS A 259 0.37 -15.67 -30.17
C LYS A 259 0.09 -14.95 -28.85
N GLN A 260 -1.16 -14.93 -28.40
CA GLN A 260 -1.53 -14.30 -27.13
C GLN A 260 -0.80 -14.94 -25.94
N ALA A 261 -0.76 -16.26 -25.88
CA ALA A 261 -0.09 -16.98 -24.80
C ALA A 261 1.44 -16.81 -24.83
N ASP A 262 2.04 -16.78 -26.03
CA ASP A 262 3.46 -16.51 -26.20
C ASP A 262 3.83 -15.05 -25.86
N ASP A 263 2.96 -14.08 -26.16
CA ASP A 263 3.14 -12.69 -25.76
C ASP A 263 3.14 -12.55 -24.23
N ILE A 264 2.23 -13.25 -23.52
CA ILE A 264 2.21 -13.30 -22.05
C ILE A 264 3.50 -13.94 -21.51
N ARG A 265 3.95 -15.04 -22.11
CA ARG A 265 5.23 -15.68 -21.74
C ARG A 265 6.39 -14.71 -21.90
N LYS A 266 6.51 -14.05 -23.06
CA LYS A 266 7.56 -13.08 -23.38
C LYS A 266 7.50 -11.84 -22.49
N LEU A 267 6.33 -11.46 -22.01
CA LEU A 267 6.16 -10.37 -21.05
C LEU A 267 6.60 -10.78 -19.64
N ALA A 268 6.20 -11.98 -19.19
CA ALA A 268 6.46 -12.47 -17.84
C ALA A 268 7.92 -12.92 -17.64
N ASN A 269 8.54 -13.55 -18.64
CA ASN A 269 9.86 -14.17 -18.48
C ASN A 269 10.97 -13.17 -18.11
N PRO A 270 11.11 -12.01 -18.79
CA PRO A 270 12.08 -10.98 -18.41
C PRO A 270 11.82 -10.41 -17.01
N ALA A 271 10.54 -10.30 -16.64
CA ALA A 271 10.13 -9.75 -15.36
C ALA A 271 10.45 -10.69 -14.18
N ILE A 272 10.28 -12.00 -14.36
CA ILE A 272 10.67 -13.02 -13.38
C ILE A 272 12.18 -13.05 -13.18
N HIS A 273 12.95 -12.88 -14.27
CA HIS A 273 14.42 -12.91 -14.22
C HIS A 273 15.06 -11.54 -13.95
N GLY A 274 14.27 -10.53 -13.60
CA GLY A 274 14.75 -9.21 -13.19
C GLY A 274 15.38 -8.36 -14.30
N SER A 275 15.20 -8.71 -15.57
CA SER A 275 15.83 -7.99 -16.69
C SER A 275 14.98 -6.81 -17.19
N ARG A 276 13.65 -6.89 -17.07
CA ARG A 276 12.73 -5.80 -17.44
C ARG A 276 11.38 -5.96 -16.75
N LEU A 277 10.90 -4.90 -16.11
CA LEU A 277 9.53 -4.87 -15.58
C LEU A 277 8.55 -4.32 -16.64
N PRO A 278 7.41 -4.98 -16.85
CA PRO A 278 6.35 -4.48 -17.72
C PRO A 278 5.60 -3.32 -17.06
N ASP A 279 5.01 -2.46 -17.88
CA ASP A 279 4.08 -1.44 -17.40
C ASP A 279 2.75 -2.07 -16.93
N MET A 280 1.95 -1.27 -16.22
CA MET A 280 0.68 -1.71 -15.63
C MET A 280 -0.36 -2.09 -16.69
N GLU A 281 -0.40 -1.39 -17.82
CA GLU A 281 -1.38 -1.63 -18.88
C GLU A 281 -1.10 -2.97 -19.57
N SER A 282 0.17 -3.25 -19.88
CA SER A 282 0.62 -4.54 -20.40
C SER A 282 0.23 -5.70 -19.49
N CYS A 283 0.39 -5.55 -18.17
CA CYS A 283 -0.02 -6.59 -17.21
C CYS A 283 -1.55 -6.79 -17.16
N ARG A 284 -2.32 -5.70 -17.24
CA ARG A 284 -3.80 -5.77 -17.30
C ARG A 284 -4.27 -6.50 -18.55
N ASN A 285 -3.69 -6.14 -19.71
CA ASN A 285 -3.99 -6.80 -20.98
C ASN A 285 -3.66 -8.29 -20.95
N ALA A 286 -2.53 -8.68 -20.34
CA ALA A 286 -2.16 -10.08 -20.15
C ALA A 286 -3.17 -10.86 -19.28
N PHE A 287 -3.75 -10.22 -18.27
CA PHE A 287 -4.81 -10.82 -17.46
C PHE A 287 -6.08 -11.09 -18.27
N ASP A 288 -6.55 -10.12 -19.05
CA ASP A 288 -7.74 -10.28 -19.90
C ASP A 288 -7.53 -11.34 -20.99
N GLN A 289 -6.35 -11.34 -21.64
CA GLN A 289 -5.97 -12.35 -22.63
C GLN A 289 -5.93 -13.74 -22.01
N THR A 290 -5.37 -13.89 -20.81
CA THR A 290 -5.32 -15.18 -20.09
C THR A 290 -6.71 -15.75 -19.92
N ARG A 291 -7.68 -14.92 -19.51
CA ARG A 291 -9.08 -15.34 -19.36
C ARG A 291 -9.67 -15.79 -20.71
N GLY A 292 -9.37 -15.09 -21.81
CA GLY A 292 -9.74 -15.52 -23.15
C GLY A 292 -9.15 -16.89 -23.53
N ILE A 293 -7.86 -17.10 -23.25
CA ILE A 293 -7.15 -18.36 -23.51
C ILE A 293 -7.75 -19.51 -22.70
N ILE A 294 -7.96 -19.33 -21.39
CA ILE A 294 -8.57 -20.38 -20.56
C ILE A 294 -9.98 -20.69 -21.03
N LYS A 295 -10.76 -19.67 -21.40
CA LYS A 295 -12.08 -19.89 -21.98
C LYS A 295 -11.97 -20.73 -23.26
N HIS A 296 -11.03 -20.45 -24.17
CA HIS A 296 -10.85 -21.27 -25.37
C HIS A 296 -10.51 -22.74 -25.05
N LEU A 297 -9.65 -22.98 -24.06
CA LEU A 297 -9.20 -24.33 -23.70
C LEU A 297 -10.26 -25.19 -23.00
N TYR A 298 -11.27 -24.57 -22.38
CA TYR A 298 -12.29 -25.24 -21.55
C TYR A 298 -13.75 -24.89 -21.93
N ALA A 299 -13.96 -24.21 -23.06
CA ALA A 299 -15.29 -23.96 -23.63
C ALA A 299 -15.81 -25.15 -24.42
#